data_AF-A0A9D6UJY5-F1
#
_entry.id   AF-A0A9D6UJY5-F1
#
_cell.length_a   1.000
_cell.length_b   1.000
_cell.length_c   1.000
_cell.angle_alpha   90.00
_cell.angle_beta   90.00
_cell.angle_gamma   90.00
#
_symmetry.space_group_name_H-M   'P 1'
#
loop_
_entity.id
_entity.type
_entity.pdbx_description
1 polymer ?
#
loop_
_entity_poly.entity_id
_entity_poly.type
_entity_poly.pdbx_seq_one_letter_code
_entity_poly.pdbx_strand_id
1 'polypeptide(L)' 'MIEKTKNKTYTVADLYAEAAKMVRAEMASLKNGPLTEDEEVKIKELGKVLSKTVLKEMRIA' A
#
# COMPACT_ATOMS: atom_id res chain seq x y z
N MET A 1 -19.34 -22.56 36.96
CA MET A 1 -20.22 -22.09 35.87
C MET A 1 -19.51 -22.42 34.57
N ILE A 2 -20.11 -23.25 33.71
CA ILE A 2 -19.51 -23.64 32.42
C ILE A 2 -19.69 -22.43 31.50
N GLU A 3 -18.59 -21.72 31.19
CA GLU A 3 -18.59 -20.68 30.17
C GLU A 3 -19.00 -21.32 28.84
N LYS A 4 -20.27 -21.10 28.47
CA LYS A 4 -20.77 -21.43 27.14
C LYS A 4 -20.01 -20.54 26.16
N THR A 5 -18.92 -21.05 25.61
CA THR A 5 -18.35 -20.54 24.37
C THR A 5 -19.46 -20.57 23.33
N LYS A 6 -20.11 -19.41 23.13
CA LYS A 6 -21.11 -19.22 22.10
C LYS A 6 -20.44 -19.58 20.78
N ASN A 7 -20.82 -20.71 20.19
CA ASN A 7 -20.48 -21.07 18.83
C ASN A 7 -20.98 -19.93 17.92
N LYS A 8 -20.10 -19.00 17.58
CA LYS A 8 -20.40 -17.93 16.63
C LYS A 8 -20.55 -18.59 15.27
N THR A 9 -21.77 -18.64 14.77
CA THR A 9 -22.03 -19.04 13.38
C THR A 9 -21.67 -17.84 12.52
N TYR A 10 -20.58 -17.95 11.75
CA TYR A 10 -20.20 -16.92 10.80
C TYR A 10 -21.06 -17.04 9.54
N THR A 11 -21.61 -15.92 9.10
CA THR A 11 -22.29 -15.85 7.81
C THR A 11 -21.25 -15.70 6.70
N VAL A 12 -21.64 -16.02 5.47
CA VAL A 12 -20.81 -15.75 4.28
C VAL A 12 -20.48 -14.26 4.16
N ALA A 13 -21.41 -13.38 4.55
CA ALA A 13 -21.19 -11.94 4.56
C ALA A 13 -20.06 -11.54 5.55
N ASP A 14 -19.98 -12.19 6.72
CA ASP A 14 -18.91 -11.93 7.70
C ASP A 14 -17.54 -12.30 7.14
N LEU A 15 -17.46 -13.40 6.38
CA LEU A 15 -16.22 -13.82 5.72
C LEU A 15 -15.77 -12.80 4.66
N TYR A 16 -16.71 -12.31 3.84
CA TYR A 16 -16.40 -11.27 2.86
C TYR A 16 -15.99 -9.94 3.51
N ALA A 17 -16.62 -9.58 4.63
CA ALA A 17 -16.27 -8.37 5.37
C ALA A 17 -14.85 -8.44 5.93
N GLU A 18 -14.45 -9.58 6.50
CA GLU A 18 -13.09 -9.74 7.03
C GLU A 18 -12.05 -9.81 5.90
N ALA A 19 -12.34 -10.50 4.79
CA ALA A 19 -11.46 -10.50 3.62
C ALA A 19 -11.26 -9.09 3.05
N ALA A 20 -12.34 -8.30 2.92
CA ALA A 20 -12.25 -6.92 2.45
C ALA A 20 -11.42 -6.03 3.39
N LYS A 21 -11.51 -6.28 4.70
CA LYS A 21 -10.71 -5.58 5.71
C LYS A 21 -9.23 -5.93 5.61
N MET A 22 -8.88 -7.19 5.42
CA MET A 22 -7.49 -7.63 5.21
C MET A 22 -6.89 -6.98 3.95
N VAL A 23 -7.59 -7.02 2.82
CA VAL A 23 -7.14 -6.41 1.56
C VAL A 23 -6.93 -4.89 1.72
N ARG A 24 -7.83 -4.20 2.42
CA ARG A 24 -7.66 -2.76 2.69
C ARG A 24 -6.44 -2.47 3.56
N ALA A 25 -6.16 -3.32 4.54
CA ALA A 25 -4.98 -3.17 5.39
C ALA A 25 -3.68 -3.35 4.57
N GLU A 26 -3.63 -4.37 3.71
CA GLU A 26 -2.50 -4.59 2.81
C GLU A 26 -2.32 -3.42 1.83
N MET A 27 -3.39 -2.96 1.17
CA MET A 27 -3.34 -1.79 0.28
C MET A 27 -2.89 -0.52 1.00
N ALA A 28 -3.32 -0.30 2.24
CA ALA A 28 -2.88 0.84 3.04
C ALA A 28 -1.39 0.75 3.38
N SER A 29 -0.88 -0.47 3.65
CA SER A 29 0.54 -0.71 3.89
C SER A 29 1.39 -0.49 2.63
N LEU A 30 0.87 -0.81 1.44
CA LEU A 30 1.55 -0.51 0.17
C LEU A 30 1.61 1.00 -0.12
N LYS A 31 0.56 1.74 0.24
CA LYS A 31 0.51 3.19 -0.01
C LYS A 31 1.36 4.00 0.97
N ASN A 32 1.38 3.60 2.23
CA ASN A 32 1.99 4.36 3.32
C ASN A 32 3.24 3.70 3.91
N GLY A 33 3.63 2.54 3.40
CA GLY A 33 4.81 1.82 3.82
C GLY A 33 6.10 2.47 3.32
N PRO A 34 7.24 2.16 3.95
CA PRO A 34 8.54 2.52 3.40
C PRO A 34 8.70 1.87 2.02
N LEU A 35 9.34 2.60 1.11
CA LEU A 35 9.71 2.06 -0.19
C LEU A 35 10.67 0.89 0.00
N THR A 36 10.55 -0.12 -0.85
CA THR A 36 11.61 -1.13 -0.98
C THR A 36 12.88 -0.50 -1.57
N GLU A 37 14.03 -1.13 -1.37
CA GLU A 37 15.32 -0.62 -1.90
C GLU A 37 15.26 -0.39 -3.42
N ASP A 38 14.61 -1.30 -4.16
CA ASP A 38 14.43 -1.20 -5.61
C ASP A 38 13.55 -0.01 -6.00
N GLU A 39 12.50 0.27 -5.24
CA GLU A 39 11.61 1.41 -5.49
C GLU A 39 12.31 2.74 -5.18
N GLU A 40 13.13 2.79 -4.13
CA GLU A 40 13.95 3.97 -3.83
C GLU A 40 14.94 4.28 -4.96
N VAL A 41 15.62 3.26 -5.49
CA VAL A 41 16.55 3.43 -6.62
C VAL A 41 15.81 4.00 -7.83
N LYS A 42 14.66 3.42 -8.20
CA LYS A 42 13.85 3.88 -9.33
C LYS A 42 13.34 5.31 -9.13
N ILE A 43 12.90 5.67 -7.93
CA ILE A 43 12.45 7.04 -7.63
C ILE A 43 13.61 8.04 -7.73
N LYS A 44 14.80 7.69 -7.25
CA LYS A 44 16.00 8.53 -7.40
C LYS A 44 16.38 8.72 -8.86
N GLU A 45 16.32 7.67 -9.68
CA GLU A 45 16.58 7.76 -11.12
C GLU A 45 15.53 8.62 -11.83
N LEU A 46 14.25 8.42 -11.51
CA LEU A 46 13.15 9.24 -12.04
C LEU A 46 13.36 10.72 -11.71
N GLY A 47 13.75 11.04 -10.48
CA GLY A 47 14.07 12.41 -10.06
C GLY A 47 15.20 13.05 -10.88
N LYS A 48 16.24 12.27 -11.23
CA LYS A 48 17.34 12.73 -12.11
C LYS A 48 16.87 12.98 -13.54
N VAL A 49 15.97 12.15 -14.06
CA VAL A 49 15.40 12.34 -15.40
C VAL A 49 14.52 13.57 -15.43
N LEU A 50 13.62 13.71 -14.46
CA LEU A 50 12.73 14.87 -14.36
C LEU A 50 13.50 16.19 -14.21
N SER A 51 14.54 16.23 -13.37
CA SER A 51 15.35 17.44 -13.21
C SER A 51 16.04 17.85 -14.50
N LYS A 52 16.61 16.89 -15.25
CA LYS A 52 17.19 17.15 -16.57
C LYS A 52 16.15 17.66 -17.57
N THR A 53 14.96 17.07 -17.59
CA THR A 53 13.88 17.50 -18.48
C THR A 53 13.44 18.92 -18.17
N VAL A 54 13.22 19.24 -16.89
CA VAL A 54 12.83 20.59 -16.46
C VAL A 54 13.91 21.62 -16.79
N LEU A 55 15.19 21.32 -16.49
CA LEU A 55 16.29 22.24 -16.80
C LEU A 55 16.40 22.52 -18.31
N LYS A 56 16.17 21.49 -19.14
CA LYS A 56 16.12 21.62 -20.60
C LYS A 56 14.94 22.48 -21.07
N GLU A 57 13.75 22.26 -20.51
CA GLU A 57 12.56 23.07 -20.82
C GLU A 57 12.73 24.53 -20.40
N MET A 58 13.38 24.77 -19.26
CA MET A 58 13.70 26.11 -18.77
C MET A 58 14.85 26.79 -19.54
N ARG A 59 15.52 26.08 -20.47
CA ARG A 59 16.72 26.55 -21.19
C ARG A 59 17.89 26.95 -20.26
N ILE A 60 17.95 26.35 -19.08
CA ILE A 60 19.00 26.61 -18.08
C ILE A 60 20.16 25.61 -18.25
N ALA A 61 19.92 24.49 -18.95
CA ALA A 61 20.92 23.47 -19.30
C ALA A 61 20.77 23.02 -20.77
#